data_AF-A0AAC9JGG0-F1
#
_entry.id   AF-A0AAC9JGG0-F1
#
_cell.length_a   1.000
_cell.length_b   1.000
_cell.length_c   1.000
_cell.angle_alpha   90.00
_cell.angle_beta   90.00
_cell.angle_gamma   90.00
#
_symmetry.space_group_name_H-M   'P 1'
#
loop_
_entity.id
_entity.type
_entity.pdbx_description
1 polymer ?
#
loop_
_entity_poly.entity_id
_entity_poly.type
_entity_poly.pdbx_seq_one_letter_code
_entity_poly.pdbx_strand_id
1 'polypeptide(L)'
;MSNNINQLIILCHKMYEDGKIPTVGILRSKAPFKTSVTEAIEAIKRFNASKPSTSNVETKSNSSAENERVSLANRVDILEQEVSELKTALARILQAR
;
A
#
# COMPACT_ATOMS: atom_id res chain seq x y z
N MET A 1 -10.52 -10.92 27.92
CA MET A 1 -10.94 -10.67 26.53
C MET A 1 -10.17 -9.53 25.83
N SER A 2 -9.66 -8.50 26.53
CA SER A 2 -9.03 -7.32 25.90
C SER A 2 -7.63 -7.54 25.30
N ASN A 3 -6.97 -8.67 25.60
CA ASN A 3 -5.63 -8.94 25.06
C ASN A 3 -5.67 -9.30 23.57
N ASN A 4 -6.73 -9.99 23.14
CA ASN A 4 -6.88 -10.45 21.76
C ASN A 4 -7.04 -9.27 20.78
N ILE A 5 -7.78 -8.22 21.15
CA ILE A 5 -7.99 -7.08 20.27
C ILE A 5 -6.72 -6.25 20.06
N ASN A 6 -5.91 -6.10 21.11
CA ASN A 6 -4.61 -5.42 20.99
C ASN A 6 -3.65 -6.22 20.09
N GLN A 7 -3.65 -7.55 20.20
CA GLN A 7 -2.88 -8.40 19.28
C GLN A 7 -3.35 -8.29 17.82
N LEU A 8 -4.65 -8.19 17.58
CA LEU A 8 -5.20 -7.96 16.24
C LEU A 8 -4.77 -6.60 15.67
N ILE A 9 -4.75 -5.55 16.50
CA ILE A 9 -4.29 -4.21 16.10
C ILE A 9 -2.79 -4.26 15.73
N ILE A 10 -1.95 -4.91 16.53
CA ILE A 10 -0.53 -5.11 16.22
C ILE A 10 -0.35 -5.85 14.89
N LEU A 11 -1.18 -6.88 14.65
CA LEU A 11 -1.16 -7.62 13.40
C LEU A 11 -1.58 -6.75 12.20
N CYS A 12 -2.58 -5.88 12.36
CA CYS A 12 -2.96 -4.89 11.35
C CYS A 12 -1.80 -3.95 11.00
N HIS A 13 -1.06 -3.45 12.01
CA HIS A 13 0.13 -2.63 11.77
C HIS A 13 1.21 -3.39 11.02
N LYS A 14 1.54 -4.62 11.45
CA LYS A 14 2.55 -5.45 10.77
C LYS A 14 2.19 -5.72 9.32
N MET A 15 0.94 -6.05 9.04
CA MET A 15 0.48 -6.27 7.66
C MET A 15 0.58 -5.02 6.82
N TYR A 16 0.32 -3.85 7.41
CA TYR A 16 0.43 -2.58 6.71
C TYR A 16 1.88 -2.20 6.38
N GLU A 17 2.82 -2.45 7.30
CA GLU A 17 4.26 -2.30 7.05
C GLU A 17 4.74 -3.24 5.92
N ASP A 18 4.18 -4.45 5.84
CA ASP A 18 4.42 -5.39 4.74
C ASP A 18 3.77 -4.97 3.40
N GLY A 19 3.14 -3.79 3.33
CA GLY A 19 2.44 -3.26 2.16
C GLY A 19 1.09 -3.90 1.87
N LYS A 20 0.52 -4.66 2.83
CA LYS A 20 -0.76 -5.38 2.68
C LYS A 20 -1.88 -4.67 3.44
N ILE A 21 -3.05 -4.58 2.81
CA ILE A 21 -4.23 -4.00 3.43
C ILE A 21 -4.86 -5.03 4.39
N PRO A 22 -4.99 -4.73 5.69
CA PRO A 22 -5.61 -5.64 6.64
C PRO A 22 -7.13 -5.71 6.41
N THR A 23 -7.60 -6.80 5.81
CA THR A 23 -9.04 -7.10 5.66
C THR A 23 -9.49 -8.11 6.72
N VAL A 24 -10.80 -8.12 7.03
CA VAL A 24 -11.39 -9.01 8.03
C VAL A 24 -11.06 -10.49 7.74
N GLY A 25 -11.11 -10.91 6.47
CA GLY A 25 -10.79 -12.28 6.08
C GLY A 25 -9.33 -12.65 6.33
N ILE A 26 -8.40 -11.75 5.95
CA ILE A 26 -6.96 -12.01 6.13
C ILE A 26 -6.58 -11.99 7.61
N LEU A 27 -7.09 -11.01 8.36
CA LEU A 27 -6.82 -10.88 9.79
C LEU A 27 -7.26 -12.14 10.56
N ARG A 28 -8.43 -12.70 10.24
CA ARG A 28 -8.92 -13.95 10.83
C ARG A 28 -8.14 -15.19 10.39
N SER A 29 -7.63 -15.21 9.15
CA SER A 29 -6.81 -16.33 8.66
C SER A 29 -5.42 -16.37 9.29
N LYS A 30 -4.90 -15.20 9.68
CA LYS A 30 -3.51 -15.03 10.14
C LYS A 30 -3.39 -14.89 11.66
N ALA A 31 -4.50 -14.67 12.36
CA ALA A 31 -4.52 -14.70 13.81
C ALA A 31 -4.29 -16.14 14.32
N PRO A 32 -3.41 -16.36 15.31
CA PRO A 32 -3.16 -17.69 15.88
C PRO A 32 -4.28 -18.16 16.84
N PHE A 33 -5.42 -17.47 16.86
CA PHE A 33 -6.56 -17.73 17.73
C PHE A 33 -7.88 -17.54 16.98
N LYS A 34 -8.96 -18.10 17.54
CA LYS A 34 -10.31 -17.92 16.98
C LYS A 34 -10.71 -16.45 17.10
N THR A 35 -10.73 -15.75 15.98
CA THR A 35 -11.19 -14.37 15.88
C THR A 35 -12.58 -14.32 15.28
N SER A 36 -13.52 -13.71 15.99
CA SER A 36 -14.85 -13.42 15.45
C SER A 36 -14.80 -12.30 14.41
N VAL A 37 -15.81 -12.28 13.54
CA VAL A 37 -15.96 -11.19 12.55
C VAL A 37 -16.04 -9.84 13.25
N THR A 38 -16.76 -9.77 14.38
CA THR A 38 -16.93 -8.56 15.18
C THR A 38 -15.62 -8.05 15.78
N GLU A 39 -14.79 -8.93 16.35
CA GLU A 39 -13.48 -8.54 16.91
C GLU A 39 -12.52 -8.05 15.83
N ALA A 40 -12.53 -8.69 14.65
CA ALA A 40 -11.72 -8.27 13.52
C ALA A 40 -12.15 -6.89 12.99
N ILE A 41 -13.46 -6.66 12.86
CA ILE A 41 -14.01 -5.35 12.47
C ILE A 41 -13.60 -4.29 13.49
N GLU A 42 -13.71 -4.59 14.79
CA GLU A 42 -13.37 -3.64 15.85
C GLU A 42 -11.87 -3.31 15.85
N ALA A 43 -11.00 -4.29 15.66
CA ALA A 43 -9.55 -4.10 15.55
C ALA A 43 -9.18 -3.23 14.33
N ILE A 44 -9.78 -3.49 13.16
CA ILE A 44 -9.56 -2.71 11.94
C ILE A 44 -10.07 -1.28 12.12
N LYS A 45 -11.23 -1.09 12.77
CA LYS A 45 -11.77 0.23 13.07
C LYS A 45 -10.83 1.05 13.97
N ARG A 46 -10.28 0.43 15.02
CA ARG A 46 -9.29 1.06 15.91
C ARG A 46 -7.98 1.38 15.19
N PHE A 47 -7.49 0.45 14.37
CA PHE A 47 -6.30 0.67 13.52
C PHE A 47 -6.50 1.87 12.57
N ASN A 48 -7.63 1.93 11.87
CA ASN A 48 -7.95 3.03 10.96
C ASN A 48 -8.12 4.37 11.70
N ALA A 49 -8.68 4.35 12.92
CA ALA A 49 -8.79 5.55 13.75
C ALA A 49 -7.44 6.04 14.28
N SER A 50 -6.49 5.13 14.54
CA SER A 50 -5.13 5.47 14.98
C SER A 50 -4.22 5.95 13.83
N LYS A 51 -4.61 5.71 12.59
CA LYS A 51 -3.93 6.27 11.42
C LYS A 51 -4.38 7.71 11.19
N PRO A 52 -3.47 8.69 11.16
CA PRO A 52 -3.80 10.01 10.63
C PRO A 52 -4.07 9.85 9.13
N SER A 53 -5.32 10.07 8.74
CA SER A 53 -5.84 10.11 7.37
C SER A 53 -6.00 8.76 6.66
N THR A 54 -7.22 8.23 6.69
CA THR A 54 -7.99 7.75 5.51
C THR A 54 -9.36 7.23 5.99
N SER A 55 -10.18 8.13 6.52
CA SER A 55 -11.61 7.83 6.69
C SER A 55 -12.29 7.72 5.32
N ASN A 56 -13.22 6.76 5.23
CA ASN A 56 -14.13 6.44 4.12
C ASN A 56 -13.60 5.45 3.07
N VAL A 57 -13.51 4.19 3.47
CA VAL A 57 -13.71 3.06 2.55
C VAL A 57 -15.22 2.88 2.33
N GLU A 58 -15.87 3.89 1.76
CA GLU A 58 -17.13 3.77 1.05
C GLU A 58 -17.02 4.68 -0.19
N THR A 59 -16.88 4.06 -1.37
CA THR A 59 -17.11 4.67 -2.71
C THR A 59 -15.95 5.38 -3.46
N LYS A 60 -14.67 5.22 -3.11
CA LYS A 60 -13.55 5.86 -3.89
C LYS A 60 -12.48 4.92 -4.45
N SER A 61 -12.87 3.73 -4.95
CA SER A 61 -11.88 2.81 -5.55
C SER A 61 -11.37 3.22 -6.94
N ASN A 62 -11.95 4.24 -7.61
CA ASN A 62 -11.53 4.59 -8.98
C ASN A 62 -10.58 5.79 -9.04
N SER A 63 -10.75 6.79 -8.17
CA SER A 63 -9.97 8.04 -8.27
C SER A 63 -8.52 7.93 -7.77
N SER A 64 -8.24 7.09 -6.78
CA SER A 64 -6.87 6.93 -6.25
C SER A 64 -6.00 6.03 -7.13
N ALA A 65 -6.57 4.96 -7.67
CA ALA A 65 -5.88 4.09 -8.62
C ALA A 65 -5.60 4.80 -9.96
N GLU A 66 -6.50 5.71 -10.39
CA GLU A 66 -6.28 6.52 -11.59
C GLU A 66 -5.19 7.57 -11.37
N ASN A 67 -5.15 8.25 -10.22
CA ASN A 67 -4.06 9.16 -9.88
C ASN A 67 -2.70 8.45 -9.75
N GLU A 68 -2.66 7.24 -9.15
CA GLU A 68 -1.44 6.43 -9.12
C GLU A 68 -1.01 5.98 -10.51
N ARG A 69 -1.95 5.57 -11.39
CA ARG A 69 -1.63 5.21 -12.77
C ARG A 69 -1.09 6.39 -13.56
N VAL A 70 -1.69 7.58 -13.42
CA VAL A 70 -1.19 8.82 -14.05
C VAL A 70 0.19 9.19 -13.51
N SER A 71 0.42 9.03 -12.21
CA SER A 71 1.74 9.26 -11.60
C SER A 71 2.80 8.27 -12.11
N LEU A 72 2.44 6.99 -12.25
CA LEU A 72 3.34 5.96 -12.76
C LEU A 72 3.65 6.17 -14.25
N ALA A 73 2.65 6.53 -15.06
CA ALA A 73 2.85 6.85 -16.48
C ALA A 73 3.82 8.02 -16.66
N ASN A 74 3.62 9.13 -15.93
CA ASN A 74 4.54 10.27 -15.97
C ASN A 74 5.97 9.89 -15.55
N ARG A 75 6.12 9.01 -14.56
CA ARG A 75 7.45 8.53 -14.13
C ARG A 75 8.11 7.66 -15.20
N VAL A 76 7.35 6.83 -15.92
CA VAL A 76 7.86 6.04 -17.03
C VAL A 76 8.32 6.95 -18.16
N ASP A 77 7.52 7.95 -18.55
CA ASP A 77 7.88 8.90 -19.60
C ASP A 77 9.18 9.65 -19.28
N ILE A 78 9.35 10.11 -18.03
CA ILE A 78 10.58 10.77 -17.57
C ILE A 78 11.77 9.82 -17.66
N LEU A 79 11.63 8.58 -17.19
CA LEU A 79 12.70 7.59 -17.23
C LEU A 79 13.09 7.21 -18.67
N GLU A 80 12.11 7.08 -19.56
CA GLU A 80 12.35 6.80 -20.98
C GLU A 80 13.11 7.94 -21.65
N GLN A 81 12.75 9.19 -21.33
CA GLN A 81 13.45 10.39 -21.79
C GLN A 81 14.90 10.42 -21.28
N GLU A 82 15.11 10.25 -19.98
CA GLU A 82 16.45 10.23 -19.37
C GLU A 82 17.34 9.13 -19.98
N VAL A 83 16.78 7.93 -20.21
CA VAL A 83 17.50 6.82 -20.84
C VAL A 83 17.85 7.15 -22.30
N SER A 84 16.96 7.82 -23.04
CA SER A 84 17.22 8.25 -24.41
C SER A 84 18.37 9.26 -24.48
N GLU A 85 18.39 10.22 -23.55
CA GLU A 85 19.46 11.21 -23.43
C GLU A 85 20.80 10.55 -23.06
N LEU A 86 20.79 9.63 -22.09
CA LEU A 86 21.97 8.87 -21.71
C LEU A 86 22.54 8.04 -22.88
N LYS A 87 21.67 7.34 -23.61
CA LYS A 87 22.07 6.56 -24.80
C LYS A 87 22.68 7.44 -25.87
N THR A 88 22.11 8.62 -26.09
CA THR A 88 22.62 9.59 -27.06
C THR A 88 23.99 10.14 -26.63
N ALA A 89 24.14 10.50 -25.35
CA ALA A 89 25.42 10.97 -24.80
C ALA A 89 26.50 9.88 -24.92
N LEU A 90 26.15 8.64 -24.59
CA LEU A 90 27.06 7.51 -24.72
C LEU A 90 27.47 7.26 -26.18
N ALA A 91 26.52 7.30 -27.11
CA ALA A 91 26.81 7.15 -28.55
C ALA A 91 27.77 8.23 -29.05
N ARG A 92 27.61 9.49 -28.62
CA ARG A 92 28.55 10.57 -28.96
C ARG A 92 29.95 10.31 -28.42
N ILE A 93 30.07 9.85 -27.18
CA ILE A 93 31.36 9.52 -26.56
C ILE A 93 32.04 8.37 -27.32
N LEU A 94 31.27 7.35 -27.71
CA LEU A 94 31.78 6.21 -28.47
C LEU A 94 32.18 6.58 -29.91
N GLN A 95 31.51 7.55 -30.54
CA GLN A 95 31.85 8.03 -31.89
C GLN A 95 32.99 9.06 -31.91
N ALA A 96 33.25 9.74 -30.80
CA ALA A 96 34.35 10.70 -30.66
C ALA A 96 35.71 10.03 -30.37
N ARG A 97 35.77 8.69 -30.41
CA ARG A 97 36.97 7.87 -30.21
C ARG A 97 37.34 7.17 -31.50
#